data_AF-A0A7J4DT30-F1
#
_entry.id   AF-A0A7J4DT30-F1
#
_cell.length_a   1.000
_cell.length_b   1.000
_cell.length_c   1.000
_cell.angle_alpha   90.00
_cell.angle_beta   90.00
_cell.angle_gamma   90.00
#
_symmetry.space_group_name_H-M   'P 1'
#
loop_
_entity.id
_entity.type
_entity.pdbx_description
1 polymer ?
#
loop_
_entity_poly.entity_id
_entity_poly.type
_entity_poly.pdbx_seq_one_letter_code
_entity_poly.pdbx_strand_id
1 'polypeptide(L)'
;MYAYYIAVNPESGWIALLWMFAASIVGGFTFYGTMLSGLLLGIAEHTLSFIAYQLFGINTAYRPAIALIIMVFVLLFKPEGLIRLQSLSLSRRA
;
A
#
# COMPACT_ATOMS: atom_id res chain seq x y z
N MET A 1 20.56 -25.25 -1.53
CA MET A 1 20.33 -23.82 -1.23
C MET A 1 19.75 -23.20 -2.49
N TYR A 2 18.42 -23.07 -2.59
CA TYR A 2 17.81 -22.45 -3.77
C TYR A 2 18.06 -20.94 -3.69
N ALA A 3 18.95 -20.44 -4.54
CA ALA A 3 19.05 -19.02 -4.77
C ALA A 3 17.70 -18.55 -5.32
N TYR A 4 16.98 -17.74 -4.54
CA TYR A 4 15.76 -17.09 -4.97
C TYR A 4 16.15 -16.03 -6.02
N TYR A 5 16.18 -16.44 -7.28
CA TYR A 5 16.39 -15.52 -8.39
C TYR A 5 15.15 -14.64 -8.52
N ILE A 6 15.25 -13.40 -8.03
CA ILE A 6 14.28 -12.36 -8.38
C ILE A 6 14.61 -11.98 -9.81
N ALA A 7 13.89 -12.57 -10.77
CA ALA A 7 13.94 -12.12 -12.14
C ALA A 7 13.35 -10.70 -12.18
N VAL A 8 14.23 -9.70 -12.24
CA VAL A 8 13.84 -8.32 -12.50
C VAL A 8 13.48 -8.27 -13.97
N ASN A 9 12.18 -8.19 -14.22
CA ASN A 9 11.63 -8.09 -15.56
C ASN A 9 11.48 -6.60 -15.90
N PRO A 10 11.42 -6.21 -17.18
CA PRO A 10 11.13 -4.83 -17.55
C PRO A 10 9.85 -4.26 -16.91
N GLU A 11 8.89 -5.12 -16.57
CA GLU A 11 7.64 -4.74 -15.90
C GLU A 11 7.76 -4.52 -14.39
N SER A 12 8.90 -4.85 -13.76
CA SER A 12 9.09 -4.66 -12.32
C SER A 12 8.96 -3.21 -11.90
N GLY A 13 9.39 -2.25 -12.74
CA GLY A 13 9.21 -0.82 -12.48
C GLY A 13 7.73 -0.40 -12.51
N TRP A 14 6.96 -0.95 -13.45
CA TRP A 14 5.52 -0.70 -13.56
C TRP A 14 4.76 -1.16 -12.31
N ILE A 15 5.06 -2.36 -11.82
CA ILE A 15 4.42 -2.89 -10.60
C ILE A 15 4.85 -2.11 -9.36
N ALA A 16 6.13 -1.75 -9.27
CA ALA A 16 6.65 -0.97 -8.15
C ALA A 16 6.00 0.42 -8.06
N LEU A 17 5.65 1.06 -9.18
CA LEU A 17 4.95 2.34 -9.19
C LEU A 17 3.63 2.28 -8.42
N LEU A 18 2.83 1.22 -8.65
CA LEU A 18 1.55 1.04 -7.96
C LEU A 18 1.74 0.95 -6.44
N TRP A 19 2.73 0.20 -5.97
CA TRP A 19 3.04 0.09 -4.54
C TRP A 19 3.56 1.39 -3.94
N MET A 20 4.40 2.14 -4.67
CA MET A 20 4.91 3.44 -4.22
C MET A 20 3.77 4.48 -4.11
N PHE A 21 2.85 4.50 -5.07
CA PHE A 21 1.68 5.39 -5.00
C PHE A 21 0.74 5.01 -3.85
N ALA A 22 0.43 3.73 -3.70
CA ALA A 22 -0.41 3.26 -2.61
C ALA A 22 0.19 3.61 -1.24
N ALA A 23 1.48 3.35 -1.02
CA ALA A 23 2.16 3.71 0.23
C ALA A 23 2.16 5.23 0.49
N SER A 24 2.46 6.06 -0.51
CA SER A 24 2.52 7.52 -0.31
C SER A 24 1.15 8.14 0.00
N ILE A 25 0.10 7.68 -0.68
CA ILE A 25 -1.28 8.15 -0.47
C ILE A 25 -1.80 7.71 0.90
N VAL A 26 -1.63 6.42 1.24
CA VAL A 26 -2.07 5.89 2.53
C VAL A 26 -1.31 6.55 3.68
N GLY A 27 0.00 6.81 3.50
CA GLY A 27 0.88 7.50 4.43
C GLY A 27 0.70 9.02 4.53
N GLY A 28 -0.20 9.62 3.73
CA GLY A 28 -0.47 11.07 3.74
C GLY A 28 0.73 11.93 3.31
N PHE A 29 1.55 11.43 2.39
CA PHE A 29 2.75 12.09 1.83
C PHE A 29 3.82 12.52 2.86
N THR A 30 3.79 11.93 4.06
CA THR A 30 4.85 12.13 5.07
C THR A 30 5.92 11.04 4.92
N PHE A 31 7.19 11.36 5.19
CA PHE A 31 8.27 10.37 5.10
C PHE A 31 8.01 9.15 6.00
N TYR A 32 7.78 9.38 7.29
CA TYR A 32 7.50 8.32 8.26
C TYR A 32 6.19 7.59 7.97
N GLY A 33 5.13 8.31 7.57
CA GLY A 33 3.85 7.70 7.29
C GLY A 33 3.85 6.85 6.02
N THR A 34 4.58 7.26 4.99
CA THR A 34 4.76 6.48 3.76
C THR A 34 5.55 5.21 4.03
N MET A 35 6.59 5.28 4.87
CA MET A 35 7.40 4.11 5.22
C MET A 35 6.60 3.09 6.05
N LEU A 36 5.84 3.57 7.05
CA LEU A 36 4.97 2.72 7.88
C LEU A 36 3.87 2.07 7.05
N SER A 37 3.18 2.86 6.21
CA SER A 37 2.11 2.34 5.36
C SER A 37 2.61 1.38 4.29
N GLY A 38 3.80 1.59 3.70
CA GLY A 38 4.40 0.63 2.77
C GLY A 38 4.61 -0.75 3.40
N LEU A 39 5.09 -0.79 4.65
CA LEU A 39 5.22 -2.04 5.41
C LEU A 39 3.85 -2.69 5.66
N LEU A 40 2.86 -1.90 6.10
CA LEU A 40 1.50 -2.39 6.35
C LEU A 40 0.81 -2.88 5.07
N LEU A 41 0.99 -2.20 3.94
CA LEU A 41 0.43 -2.58 2.65
C LEU A 41 1.00 -3.91 2.18
N GLY A 42 2.31 -4.15 2.31
CA GLY A 42 2.91 -5.44 1.94
C GLY A 42 2.35 -6.62 2.75
N ILE A 43 2.17 -6.41 4.06
CA ILE A 43 1.53 -7.41 4.94
C ILE A 43 0.06 -7.61 4.55
N ALA A 44 -0.65 -6.51 4.29
CA ALA A 44 -2.06 -6.54 3.90
C ALA A 44 -2.24 -7.27 2.57
N GLU A 45 -1.42 -7.02 1.55
CA GLU A 45 -1.50 -7.72 0.26
C GLU A 45 -1.32 -9.24 0.39
N HIS A 46 -0.31 -9.69 1.14
CA HIS A 46 -0.10 -11.11 1.35
C HIS A 46 -1.26 -11.75 2.13
N THR A 47 -1.73 -11.09 3.19
CA THR A 47 -2.79 -11.61 4.06
C THR A 47 -4.14 -11.63 3.33
N LEU A 48 -4.51 -10.53 2.68
CA LEU A 48 -5.76 -10.41 1.93
C LEU A 48 -5.76 -11.31 0.70
N SER A 49 -4.61 -11.51 0.03
CA SER A 49 -4.53 -12.45 -1.09
C SER A 49 -4.70 -13.89 -0.63
N PHE A 50 -4.15 -14.25 0.54
CA PHE A 50 -4.34 -15.58 1.11
C PHE A 50 -5.81 -15.83 1.47
N ILE A 51 -6.45 -14.85 2.12
CA ILE A 51 -7.87 -14.91 2.47
C ILE A 51 -8.74 -14.98 1.21
N ALA A 52 -8.44 -14.17 0.19
CA ALA A 52 -9.17 -14.15 -1.08
C ALA A 52 -9.04 -15.48 -1.85
N TYR A 53 -7.85 -16.09 -1.84
CA TYR A 53 -7.65 -17.42 -2.39
C TYR A 53 -8.49 -18.46 -1.65
N GLN A 54 -8.45 -18.44 -0.31
CA GLN A 54 -9.16 -19.42 0.52
C GLN A 54 -10.70 -19.32 0.41
N LEU A 55 -11.24 -18.11 0.31
CA LEU A 55 -12.69 -17.88 0.30
C LEU A 55 -13.31 -17.91 -1.09
N PHE A 56 -12.61 -17.38 -2.10
CA PHE A 56 -13.17 -17.14 -3.43
C PHE A 56 -12.43 -17.89 -4.55
N GLY A 57 -11.36 -18.64 -4.24
CA GLY A 57 -10.55 -19.33 -5.24
C GLY A 57 -9.81 -18.40 -6.20
N ILE A 58 -9.65 -17.12 -5.84
CA ILE A 58 -9.04 -16.10 -6.69
C ILE A 58 -7.54 -16.38 -6.80
N ASN A 59 -7.03 -16.44 -8.03
CA ASN A 59 -5.60 -16.65 -8.29
C ASN A 59 -4.75 -15.54 -7.63
N THR A 60 -3.65 -15.93 -6.98
CA THR A 60 -2.68 -15.03 -6.35
C THR A 60 -1.95 -14.12 -7.33
N ALA A 61 -2.17 -14.29 -8.64
CA ALA A 61 -1.74 -13.34 -9.66
C ALA A 61 -2.34 -11.93 -9.46
N TYR A 62 -3.51 -11.80 -8.84
CA TYR A 62 -4.21 -10.51 -8.65
C TYR A 62 -3.76 -9.74 -7.39
N ARG A 63 -2.68 -10.15 -6.74
CA ARG A 63 -2.12 -9.48 -5.56
C ARG A 63 -1.98 -7.96 -5.67
N PRO A 64 -1.38 -7.38 -6.73
CA PRO A 64 -1.21 -5.93 -6.81
C PRO A 64 -2.54 -5.16 -6.89
N ALA A 65 -3.65 -5.82 -7.27
CA ALA A 65 -4.97 -5.19 -7.24
C ALA A 65 -5.43 -4.85 -5.81
N ILE A 66 -4.93 -5.57 -4.80
CA ILE A 66 -5.27 -5.32 -3.40
C ILE A 66 -4.72 -3.98 -2.94
N ALA A 67 -3.45 -3.66 -3.25
CA ALA A 67 -2.89 -2.34 -2.94
C ALA A 67 -3.66 -1.20 -3.63
N LEU A 68 -4.09 -1.41 -4.89
CA LEU A 68 -4.93 -0.46 -5.61
C LEU A 68 -6.27 -0.22 -4.90
N ILE A 69 -6.95 -1.29 -4.49
CA ILE A 69 -8.24 -1.18 -3.80
C ILE A 69 -8.08 -0.42 -2.48
N ILE A 70 -7.05 -0.74 -1.69
CA ILE A 70 -6.76 -0.04 -0.44
C ILE A 70 -6.52 1.46 -0.71
N MET A 71 -5.75 1.79 -1.74
CA MET A 71 -5.48 3.17 -2.13
C MET A 71 -6.76 3.91 -2.50
N VAL A 72 -7.62 3.32 -3.36
CA VAL A 72 -8.90 3.90 -3.76
C VAL A 72 -9.81 4.09 -2.55
N PHE A 73 -9.87 3.10 -1.65
CA PHE A 73 -10.66 3.17 -0.43
C PHE A 73 -10.19 4.32 0.47
N VAL A 74 -8.89 4.49 0.66
CA VAL A 74 -8.36 5.62 1.45
C VAL A 74 -8.66 6.95 0.78
N LEU A 75 -8.53 7.06 -0.55
CA LEU A 75 -8.89 8.29 -1.26
C LEU A 75 -10.37 8.64 -1.11
N LEU A 76 -11.25 7.64 -1.06
CA LEU A 76 -12.69 7.85 -0.91
C LEU A 76 -13.07 8.37 0.48
N PHE A 77 -12.50 7.79 1.54
CA PHE A 77 -12.89 8.12 2.92
C PHE A 77 -12.01 9.20 3.57
N LYS A 78 -10.74 9.30 3.19
CA LYS A 78 -9.77 10.23 3.77
C LYS A 78 -8.71 10.61 2.73
N PRO A 79 -9.06 11.52 1.79
CA PRO A 79 -8.18 11.89 0.66
C PRO A 79 -6.84 12.49 1.09
N GLU A 80 -6.75 12.96 2.33
CA GLU A 80 -5.52 13.49 2.90
C GLU A 80 -4.53 12.42 3.41
N GLY A 81 -4.92 11.14 3.38
CA GLY A 81 -4.14 10.02 3.93
C GLY A 81 -4.34 9.83 5.43
N LEU A 82 -3.97 8.65 5.94
CA LEU A 82 -4.28 8.25 7.32
C LEU A 82 -3.53 9.08 8.36
N ILE A 83 -2.33 9.53 8.04
CA ILE A 83 -1.35 10.08 8.99
C ILE A 83 -1.26 11.62 8.93
N ARG A 84 -1.97 12.28 8.00
CA ARG A 84 -1.93 13.75 7.91
C ARG A 84 -2.65 14.38 9.10
N LEU A 85 -1.85 14.79 10.08
CA LEU A 85 -2.26 15.50 11.28
C LEU A 85 -2.63 16.94 10.88
N GLN A 86 -3.88 17.17 10.46
CA GLN A 86 -4.44 18.53 10.45
C GLN A 86 -4.43 19.17 11.87
N SER A 87 -4.25 18.35 12.93
CA SER A 87 -4.25 18.79 14.33
C SER A 87 -3.06 19.65 14.76
N LEU A 88 -1.95 19.69 14.00
CA LEU A 88 -0.80 20.53 14.35
C LEU A 88 -0.92 21.99 13.89
N SER A 89 -1.97 22.33 13.13
CA SER A 89 -2.23 23.71 12.72
C SER A 89 -2.87 24.57 13.82
N LEU A 90 -3.46 23.95 14.85
CA LEU A 90 -4.12 24.67 15.95
C LEU A 90 -3.24 24.88 17.19
N SER A 91 -2.23 24.03 17.41
CA SER A 91 -1.31 24.15 18.56
C SER A 91 -0.21 25.21 18.36
N ARG A 92 0.02 25.68 17.14
CA ARG A 92 0.90 26.84 16.86
C ARG A 92 0.19 28.20 16.95
N ARG A 93 -1.09 28.22 17.32
CA ARG A 93 -1.91 29.44 17.45
C ARG A 93 -2.40 29.70 18.88
N ALA A 94 -1.86 28.99 19.88
CA ALA A 94 -2.09 29.25 21.30
C ALA A 94 -0.79 29.66 21.98
#